data_AF-E2IBT9-F1
#
_entry.id   AF-E2IBT9-F1
#
_cell.length_a   1.000
_cell.length_b   1.000
_cell.length_c   1.000
_cell.angle_alpha   90.00
_cell.angle_beta   90.00
_cell.angle_gamma   90.00
#
_symmetry.space_group_name_H-M   'P 1'
#
loop_
_entity.id
_entity.type
_entity.pdbx_description
1 polymer ?
#
loop_
_entity_poly.entity_id
_entity_poly.type
_entity_poly.pdbx_seq_one_letter_code
_entity_poly.pdbx_strand_id
1 'polypeptide(L)' 'LWVLAHECGHQAFSPYRSLNNAVGLLLHSSVLVPYHSWRITHGNHHKHTNHLTKDT' A
#
# COMPACT_ATOMS: atom_id res chain seq x y z
N LEU A 1 -8.34 -10.48 -1.68
CA LEU A 1 -7.09 -10.15 -2.40
C LEU A 1 -6.65 -8.71 -2.14
N TRP A 2 -7.46 -7.71 -2.49
CA TRP A 2 -7.18 -6.28 -2.24
C TRP A 2 -6.78 -5.96 -0.79
N VAL A 3 -7.62 -6.32 0.18
CA VAL A 3 -7.38 -6.01 1.60
C VAL A 3 -6.02 -6.53 2.10
N LEU A 4 -5.63 -7.74 1.72
CA LEU A 4 -4.33 -8.31 2.12
C LEU A 4 -3.15 -7.51 1.54
N ALA A 5 -3.25 -7.12 0.27
CA ALA A 5 -2.23 -6.29 -0.38
C ALA A 5 -2.20 -4.86 0.17
N HIS A 6 -3.36 -4.35 0.60
CA HIS A 6 -3.49 -3.07 1.30
C HIS A 6 -2.76 -3.09 2.64
N GLU A 7 -2.99 -4.12 3.47
CA GLU A 7 -2.29 -4.29 4.75
C GLU A 7 -0.77 -4.49 4.57
N CYS A 8 -0.34 -5.08 3.45
CA CYS A 8 1.07 -5.13 3.08
C CYS A 8 1.64 -3.73 2.83
N GLY A 9 0.90 -2.83 2.17
CA GLY A 9 1.31 -1.43 1.97
C GLY A 9 1.49 -0.67 3.29
N HIS A 10 0.60 -0.92 4.25
CA HIS A 10 0.69 -0.39 5.62
C HIS A 10 1.79 -1.01 6.47
N GLN A 11 2.44 -2.06 5.96
CA GLN A 11 3.39 -2.88 6.72
C GLN A 11 2.78 -3.56 7.95
N ALA A 12 1.46 -3.79 7.93
CA ALA A 12 0.70 -4.38 9.05
C ALA A 12 0.47 -5.89 8.91
N PHE A 13 0.70 -6.45 7.71
CA PHE A 13 0.49 -7.87 7.44
C PHE A 13 1.52 -8.79 8.15
N SER A 14 2.77 -8.36 8.28
CA SER A 14 3.88 -9.09 8.90
C SER A 14 4.87 -8.15 9.60
N PRO A 15 5.59 -8.59 10.65
CA PRO A 15 6.70 -7.83 11.22
C PRO A 15 7.86 -7.63 10.23
N TYR A 16 7.95 -8.44 9.17
CA TYR A 16 9.02 -8.33 8.18
C TYR A 16 8.61 -7.47 6.98
N ARG A 17 9.26 -6.31 6.84
CA ARG A 17 9.00 -5.38 5.72
C ARG A 17 9.26 -6.00 4.34
N SER A 18 10.27 -6.87 4.21
CA SER A 18 10.57 -7.57 2.97
C SER A 18 9.43 -8.50 2.55
N LEU A 19 8.86 -9.24 3.50
CA LEU A 19 7.72 -10.13 3.27
C LEU A 19 6.48 -9.33 2.85
N ASN A 20 6.18 -8.23 3.55
CA ASN A 20 5.08 -7.33 3.16
C ASN A 20 5.24 -6.83 1.72
N ASN A 21 6.45 -6.42 1.33
CA ASN A 21 6.68 -5.92 -0.02
C ASN A 21 6.58 -7.01 -1.10
N ALA A 22 7.07 -8.21 -0.83
CA ALA A 22 6.95 -9.33 -1.76
C ALA A 22 5.49 -9.74 -1.96
N VAL A 23 4.75 -9.94 -0.87
CA VAL A 23 3.33 -10.32 -0.91
C VAL A 23 2.50 -9.20 -1.53
N GLY A 24 2.68 -7.96 -1.08
CA GLY A 24 1.98 -6.80 -1.62
C GLY A 24 2.20 -6.63 -3.13
N LEU A 25 3.43 -6.80 -3.62
CA LEU A 25 3.74 -6.74 -5.05
C LEU A 25 3.02 -7.83 -5.84
N LEU A 26 3.07 -9.09 -5.38
CA LEU A 26 2.42 -10.21 -6.05
C LEU A 26 0.90 -10.03 -6.12
N LEU A 27 0.26 -9.72 -4.98
CA LEU A 27 -1.18 -9.61 -4.88
C LEU A 27 -1.73 -8.39 -5.63
N HIS A 28 -1.09 -7.22 -5.53
CA HIS A 28 -1.51 -6.06 -6.32
C HIS A 28 -1.23 -6.22 -7.82
N SER A 29 -0.13 -6.88 -8.22
CA SER A 29 0.11 -7.16 -9.64
C SER A 29 -0.96 -8.05 -10.25
N SER A 30 -1.47 -9.04 -9.49
CA SER A 30 -2.56 -9.92 -9.97
C SER A 30 -3.90 -9.20 -10.20
N VAL A 31 -4.05 -7.97 -9.67
CA VAL A 31 -5.22 -7.09 -9.92
C VAL A 31 -4.83 -5.81 -10.66
N LEU A 32 -3.67 -5.81 -11.34
CA LEU A 32 -3.19 -4.71 -12.18
C LEU A 32 -2.96 -3.37 -11.43
N VAL A 33 -2.60 -3.45 -10.14
CA VAL A 33 -2.33 -2.29 -9.30
C VAL A 33 -0.82 -2.14 -9.11
N PRO A 34 -0.22 -0.96 -9.39
CA PRO A 34 1.20 -0.74 -9.20
C PRO A 34 1.52 -0.59 -7.70
N TYR A 35 1.88 -1.70 -7.04
CA TYR A 35 2.06 -1.78 -5.58
C TYR A 35 2.91 -0.65 -5.00
N HIS A 36 4.08 -0.39 -5.57
CA HIS A 36 5.02 0.61 -5.02
C HIS A 36 4.50 2.03 -5.12
N SER A 37 3.96 2.43 -6.26
CA SER A 37 3.34 3.76 -6.43
C SER A 37 2.12 3.91 -5.51
N TRP A 38 1.30 2.86 -5.43
CA TRP A 38 0.12 2.84 -4.58
C TRP A 38 0.47 2.97 -3.09
N ARG A 39 1.43 2.20 -2.55
CA ARG A 39 1.77 2.30 -1.11
C ARG A 39 2.37 3.66 -0.71
N ILE A 40 3.01 4.37 -1.65
CA ILE A 40 3.58 5.70 -1.40
C ILE A 40 2.46 6.74 -1.34
N THR A 41 1.63 6.79 -2.38
CA THR A 41 0.48 7.73 -2.48
C THR A 41 -0.55 7.45 -1.40
N HIS A 42 -0.90 6.20 -1.15
CA HIS A 42 -1.78 5.79 -0.06
C HIS A 42 -1.23 6.18 1.32
N GLY A 43 0.08 6.05 1.52
CA GLY A 43 0.74 6.53 2.74
C GLY A 43 0.66 8.05 2.91
N ASN A 44 0.67 8.82 1.82
CA ASN A 44 0.46 10.27 1.86
C ASN A 44 -1.01 10.62 2.14
N HIS A 45 -1.95 9.92 1.52
CA HIS A 45 -3.39 10.03 1.80
C HIS A 45 -3.68 9.86 3.29
N HIS A 46 -3.17 8.81 3.92
CA HIS A 46 -3.38 8.59 5.37
C HIS A 46 -2.74 9.67 6.25
N LYS A 47 -1.60 10.25 5.84
CA LYS A 47 -0.95 11.34 6.58
C LYS A 47 -1.69 12.67 6.47
N HIS A 48 -2.40 12.88 5.37
CA HIS A 48 -3.01 14.16 5.04
C HIS A 48 -4.51 14.05 4.74
N THR A 49 -5.19 13.06 5.31
CA THR A 49 -6.59 12.77 4.98
C THR A 49 -7.45 14.02 5.16
N ASN A 50 -8.22 14.38 4.12
CA ASN A 50 -9.04 15.60 4.04
C ASN A 50 -8.26 16.93 3.91
N HIS A 51 -6.99 16.89 3.55
CA HIS A 51 -6.22 18.10 3.25
C HIS A 51 -6.28 18.43 1.75
N LEU A 52 -6.94 19.55 1.41
CA LEU A 52 -7.24 19.99 0.03
C LEU A 52 -6.09 19.91 -0.98
N THR A 53 -4.84 20.10 -0.55
CA THR A 53 -3.67 20.15 -1.44
C THR A 53 -2.58 19.10 -1.18
N LYS A 54 -2.73 18.27 -0.13
CA LYS A 54 -1.69 17.30 0.30
C LYS A 54 -2.17 15.87 0.34
N ASP A 55 -3.48 15.67 0.21
CA ASP A 55 -4.11 14.37 0.06
C ASP A 55 -4.02 13.95 -1.43
N THR A 56 -2.88 13.37 -1.81
CA THR A 56 -2.55 12.90 -3.17
C THR A 56 -1.75 11.61 -3.13
#